data_AF-A0AA90ZU24-F1
#
_entry.id   AF-A0AA90ZU24-F1
#
_cell.length_a   1.000
_cell.length_b   1.000
_cell.length_c   1.000
_cell.angle_alpha   90.00
_cell.angle_beta   90.00
_cell.angle_gamma   90.00
#
_symmetry.space_group_name_H-M   'P 1'
#
loop_
_entity.id
_entity.type
_entity.pdbx_description
1 polymer ?
#
loop_
_entity_poly.entity_id
_entity_poly.type
_entity_poly.pdbx_seq_one_letter_code
_entity_poly.pdbx_strand_id
1 'polypeptide(L)' 'MEEVKQNWEYLKEMNVGKANYLCKGKNTMPASKEDILQDKIFNSQVEQYVNTEDCKVAVLNAFPIFLFDYFK' A
#
# COMPACT_ATOMS: atom_id res chain seq x y z
N MET A 1 24.03 10.17 -4.19
CA MET A 1 22.76 10.33 -4.95
C MET A 1 22.14 8.99 -5.30
N GLU A 2 22.91 7.98 -5.72
CA GLU A 2 22.36 6.65 -6.08
C GLU A 2 21.68 5.93 -4.91
N GLU A 3 22.35 5.90 -3.75
CA GLU A 3 21.80 5.31 -2.53
C GLU A 3 20.46 5.94 -2.11
N VAL A 4 20.32 7.25 -2.25
CA VAL A 4 19.06 7.95 -1.95
C VAL A 4 17.94 7.47 -2.87
N LYS A 5 18.21 7.27 -4.16
CA LYS A 5 17.22 6.74 -5.11
C LYS A 5 16.81 5.31 -4.75
N GLN A 6 17.79 4.46 -4.44
CA GLN A 6 17.52 3.07 -4.03
C GLN A 6 16.68 3.01 -2.76
N ASN A 7 16.99 3.84 -1.75
CA ASN A 7 16.19 3.92 -0.53
C ASN A 7 14.74 4.32 -0.81
N TRP A 8 14.52 5.26 -1.74
CA TRP A 8 13.16 5.65 -2.15
C TRP A 8 12.42 4.53 -2.87
N GLU A 9 13.10 3.77 -3.74
CA GLU A 9 12.53 2.59 -4.40
C GLU A 9 12.13 1.52 -3.38
N TYR A 10 12.98 1.22 -2.40
CA TYR A 10 12.64 0.29 -1.32
C TYR A 10 11.45 0.76 -0.49
N LEU A 11 11.40 2.04 -0.12
CA LEU A 11 10.26 2.62 0.61
C LEU A 11 8.96 2.52 -0.20
N LYS A 12 9.03 2.73 -1.51
CA LYS A 12 7.90 2.54 -2.42
C LYS A 12 7.46 1.09 -2.46
N GLU A 13 8.35 0.15 -2.78
CA GLU A 13 8.04 -1.28 -2.84
C GLU A 13 7.45 -1.80 -1.52
N MET A 14 8.01 -1.41 -0.38
CA MET A 14 7.49 -1.82 0.93
C MET A 14 6.06 -1.33 1.20
N ASN A 15 5.75 -0.08 0.88
CA ASN A 15 4.41 0.46 1.14
C ASN A 15 3.39 -0.02 0.11
N VAL A 16 3.78 -0.08 -1.16
CA VAL A 16 2.94 -0.61 -2.25
C VAL A 16 2.66 -2.10 -2.06
N GLY A 17 3.65 -2.88 -1.65
CA GLY A 17 3.48 -4.30 -1.32
C GLY A 17 2.53 -4.52 -0.14
N LYS A 18 2.64 -3.71 0.92
CA LYS A 18 1.68 -3.74 2.05
C LYS A 18 0.26 -3.35 1.60
N ALA A 19 0.12 -2.33 0.76
CA ALA A 19 -1.18 -1.95 0.21
C ALA A 19 -1.80 -3.09 -0.61
N ASN A 20 -1.00 -3.77 -1.43
CA ASN A 20 -1.47 -4.94 -2.19
C ASN A 20 -1.81 -6.13 -1.27
N TYR A 21 -1.10 -6.28 -0.16
CA TYR A 21 -1.47 -7.27 0.85
C TYR A 21 -2.83 -6.96 1.47
N LEU A 22 -3.08 -5.70 1.83
CA LEU A 22 -4.37 -5.28 2.37
C LEU A 22 -5.51 -5.47 1.36
N CYS A 23 -5.28 -5.22 0.07
CA CYS A 23 -6.33 -5.31 -0.95
C CYS A 23 -6.52 -6.73 -1.54
N LYS A 24 -5.45 -7.53 -1.65
CA LYS A 24 -5.41 -8.79 -2.42
C LYS A 24 -4.72 -9.95 -1.70
N GLY A 25 -4.24 -9.75 -0.48
CA GLY A 25 -3.54 -10.77 0.32
C GLY A 25 -2.13 -11.11 -0.18
N LYS A 26 -1.55 -10.31 -1.08
CA LYS A 26 -0.20 -10.54 -1.65
C LYS A 26 0.75 -9.40 -1.29
N ASN A 27 1.82 -9.70 -0.54
CA ASN A 27 2.86 -8.73 -0.21
C ASN A 27 3.91 -8.63 -1.35
N THR A 28 3.45 -8.22 -2.52
CA THR A 28 4.24 -8.00 -3.74
C THR A 28 3.74 -6.75 -4.43
N MET A 29 4.44 -6.26 -5.46
CA MET A 29 3.87 -5.23 -6.33
C MET A 29 2.49 -5.66 -6.87
N PRO A 30 1.50 -4.77 -6.92
CA PRO A 30 0.18 -5.07 -7.47
C PRO A 30 0.27 -5.31 -8.97
N ALA A 31 -0.70 -6.06 -9.51
CA ALA A 31 -0.77 -6.29 -10.94
C ALA A 31 -1.17 -5.02 -11.70
N SER A 32 -2.01 -4.19 -11.08
CA SER A 32 -2.46 -2.91 -11.60
C SER A 32 -2.48 -1.84 -10.50
N LYS A 33 -2.32 -0.56 -10.85
CA LYS A 33 -2.44 0.53 -9.85
C LYS A 33 -3.82 0.60 -9.23
N GLU A 34 -4.82 0.26 -10.02
CA GLU A 34 -6.23 0.17 -9.67
C GLU A 34 -6.51 -0.82 -8.53
N ASP A 35 -5.61 -1.79 -8.29
CA ASP A 35 -5.75 -2.75 -7.21
C ASP A 35 -5.54 -2.13 -5.83
N ILE A 36 -4.83 -1.01 -5.74
CA ILE A 36 -4.43 -0.37 -4.48
C ILE A 36 -4.76 1.12 -4.44
N LEU A 37 -5.81 1.55 -5.15
CA LEU A 37 -6.33 2.91 -5.02
C LEU A 37 -6.75 3.18 -3.57
N GLN A 38 -6.74 4.46 -3.19
CA GLN A 38 -7.00 4.87 -1.81
C GLN A 38 -8.37 4.38 -1.29
N ASP A 39 -9.41 4.37 -2.15
CA ASP A 39 -10.73 3.82 -1.81
C ASP A 39 -10.68 2.30 -1.59
N LYS A 40 -9.89 1.56 -2.38
CA LYS A 40 -9.70 0.11 -2.23
C LYS A 40 -8.98 -0.22 -0.93
N ILE A 41 -7.89 0.48 -0.62
CA ILE A 41 -7.17 0.31 0.64
C ILE A 41 -8.10 0.60 1.82
N PHE A 42 -8.83 1.71 1.77
CA PHE A 42 -9.75 2.10 2.84
C PHE A 42 -10.84 1.05 3.06
N ASN A 43 -11.58 0.69 2.01
CA ASN A 43 -12.69 -0.27 2.11
C ASN A 43 -12.20 -1.64 2.58
N SER A 44 -11.06 -2.10 2.05
CA SER A 44 -10.47 -3.39 2.44
C SER A 44 -10.05 -3.39 3.91
N GLN A 45 -9.46 -2.30 4.40
CA GLN A 45 -9.12 -2.18 5.81
C GLN A 45 -10.35 -2.19 6.71
N VAL A 46 -11.38 -1.44 6.33
CA VAL A 46 -12.63 -1.34 7.08
C VAL A 46 -13.29 -2.71 7.20
N GLU A 47 -13.38 -3.44 6.09
CA GLU A 47 -14.01 -4.75 6.01
C GLU A 47 -13.22 -5.84 6.76
N GLN A 48 -11.90 -5.89 6.58
CA GLN A 48 -11.09 -7.03 7.03
C GLN A 48 -10.46 -6.86 8.41
N TYR A 49 -10.26 -5.62 8.88
CA TYR A 49 -9.47 -5.36 10.09
C TYR A 49 -10.15 -4.41 11.08
N VAL A 50 -10.88 -3.38 10.63
CA VAL A 50 -11.48 -2.40 11.55
C VAL A 50 -12.80 -2.89 12.15
N ASN A 51 -13.72 -3.37 11.32
CA ASN A 51 -15.04 -3.83 11.77
C ASN A 51 -15.02 -5.30 12.18
N THR A 52 -13.97 -5.71 12.88
CA THR A 52 -13.82 -7.07 13.42
C THR A 52 -13.76 -7.03 14.94
N GLU A 53 -13.91 -8.17 15.60
CA GLU A 53 -13.76 -8.26 17.07
C GLU A 53 -12.37 -7.80 17.55
N ASP A 54 -11.35 -7.96 16.70
CA ASP A 54 -9.97 -7.54 16.95
C ASP A 54 -9.61 -6.35 16.03
N CYS A 55 -10.15 -5.18 16.37
CA CYS A 55 -10.02 -3.96 15.58
C CYS A 55 -8.55 -3.53 15.42
N LYS A 56 -8.08 -3.54 14.17
CA LYS A 56 -6.72 -3.16 13.78
C LYS A 56 -6.71 -2.26 12.56
N VAL A 57 -5.76 -1.33 12.53
CA VAL A 57 -5.52 -0.44 11.39
C VAL A 57 -4.06 -0.55 10.99
N ALA A 58 -3.82 -0.82 9.70
CA ALA A 58 -2.48 -0.78 9.15
C ALA A 58 -2.05 0.67 8.89
N VAL A 59 -0.80 0.99 9.20
CA VAL A 59 -0.20 2.29 8.89
C VAL A 59 0.61 2.16 7.61
N LEU A 60 0.15 2.84 6.56
CA LEU A 60 0.88 3.04 5.32
C LEU A 60 1.42 4.47 5.28
N ASN A 61 2.64 4.65 4.80
CA ASN A 61 3.13 5.99 4.52
C ASN A 61 2.41 6.53 3.28
N ALA A 62 1.80 7.71 3.40
CA ALA A 62 1.06 8.33 2.30
C ALA A 62 1.97 8.71 1.13
N PHE A 63 3.23 9.14 1.39
CA PHE A 63 4.12 9.60 0.32
C PHE A 63 4.42 8.50 -0.71
N PRO A 64 4.90 7.30 -0.34
CA PRO A 64 5.22 6.28 -1.33
C PRO A 64 4.00 5.75 -2.10
N ILE A 65 2.82 5.70 -1.46
CA ILE A 65 1.55 5.35 -2.11
C ILE A 65 1.17 6.42 -3.13
N PHE A 66 1.21 7.70 -2.72
CA PHE A 66 0.93 8.82 -3.60
C PHE A 66 1.89 8.88 -4.79
N LEU A 67 3.20 8.69 -4.54
CA LEU A 67 4.21 8.65 -5.61
C LEU A 67 3.92 7.52 -6.61
N PHE A 68 3.53 6.33 -6.14
CA PHE A 68 3.18 5.22 -7.02
C PHE A 68 1.93 5.48 -7.86
N ASP A 69 0.94 6.15 -7.29
CA ASP A 69 -0.31 6.52 -7.97
C ASP A 69 -0.06 7.62 -9.04
N TYR A 70 0.73 8.65 -8.69
CA TYR A 70 1.00 9.79 -9.56
C TYR A 70 2.01 9.52 -10.68
N PHE A 71 3.07 8.78 -10.40
CA PHE A 71 4.13 8.53 -11.38
C PHE A 71 3.79 7.30 -12.22
N LYS A 72 3.80 7.44 -13.55
CA LYS A 72 3.52 6.35 -14.51
C LYS A 72 4.44 5.17 -14.33
#